data_AF-A0A9D5N7C1-F1
#
_entry.id   AF-A0A9D5N7C1-F1
#
_cell.length_a   1.000
_cell.length_b   1.000
_cell.length_c   1.000
_cell.angle_alpha   90.00
_cell.angle_beta   90.00
_cell.angle_gamma   90.00
#
_symmetry.space_group_name_H-M   'P 1'
#
loop_
_entity.id
_entity.type
_entity.pdbx_description
1 polymer ?
#
loop_
_entity_poly.entity_id
_entity_poly.type
_entity_poly.pdbx_seq_one_letter_code
_entity_poly.pdbx_strand_id
1 'polypeptide(L)'
;MRVICAKDYDEMSALAADFIAAQIILNPDSILGLATGSTPVGTYQELIRRYRAQRLDFSGVRTVNLDEYLGLKPEDSHSYRYFMNEVLFDHINIDPSNTYLPDGMAKDLQAMCRAYDERIRSLQRDAAGGVREREHAIYPA
;
A
#
# COMPACT_ATOMS: atom_id res chain seq x y z
N MET A 1 5.57 -1.11 20.86
CA MET A 1 5.81 -0.08 19.83
C MET A 1 7.30 0.17 19.70
N ARG A 2 7.84 0.13 18.47
CA ARG A 2 9.24 0.51 18.17
C ARG A 2 9.21 1.82 17.39
N VAL A 3 9.95 2.83 17.87
CA VAL A 3 10.12 4.13 17.19
C VAL A 3 11.48 4.14 16.51
N ILE A 4 11.51 4.56 15.25
CA ILE A 4 12.74 4.71 14.46
C ILE A 4 12.85 6.18 14.07
N CYS A 5 13.90 6.85 14.53
CA CYS A 5 14.20 8.23 14.18
C CYS A 5 15.13 8.24 12.97
N ALA A 6 14.67 8.81 11.86
CA ALA A 6 15.50 9.06 10.68
C ALA A 6 16.02 10.50 10.73
N LYS A 7 17.22 10.73 10.19
CA LYS A 7 17.85 12.04 10.09
C LYS A 7 17.03 13.02 9.25
N ASP A 8 16.45 12.54 8.16
CA ASP A 8 15.71 13.33 7.18
C ASP A 8 14.65 12.49 6.44
N TYR A 9 13.90 13.14 5.55
CA TYR A 9 12.83 12.52 4.77
C TYR A 9 13.32 11.39 3.87
N ASP A 10 14.51 11.54 3.28
CA ASP A 10 15.06 10.55 2.35
C ASP A 10 15.48 9.29 3.12
N GLU A 11 16.12 9.44 4.28
CA GLU A 11 16.45 8.31 5.14
C GLU A 11 15.18 7.63 5.69
N MET A 12 14.18 8.40 6.12
CA MET A 12 12.89 7.86 6.56
C MET A 12 12.24 7.01 5.46
N SER A 13 12.21 7.54 4.25
CA SER A 13 11.63 6.89 3.07
C SER A 13 12.37 5.60 2.69
N ALA A 14 13.70 5.63 2.69
CA ALA A 14 14.52 4.47 2.40
C ALA A 14 14.35 3.37 3.46
N LEU A 15 14.31 3.73 4.75
CA LEU A 15 14.06 2.79 5.84
C LEU A 15 12.67 2.16 5.75
N ALA A 16 11.63 2.95 5.48
CA ALA A 16 10.29 2.42 5.27
C ALA A 16 10.24 1.44 4.08
N ALA A 17 10.92 1.79 2.97
CA ALA A 17 11.03 0.92 1.81
C ALA A 17 11.82 -0.37 2.12
N ASP A 18 12.80 -0.34 3.02
CA ASP A 18 13.51 -1.55 3.49
C ASP A 18 12.56 -2.53 4.19
N PHE A 19 11.70 -2.05 5.07
CA PHE A 19 10.73 -2.92 5.76
C PHE A 19 9.73 -3.54 4.78
N ILE A 20 9.20 -2.75 3.84
CA ILE A 20 8.25 -3.25 2.84
C ILE A 20 8.94 -4.22 1.88
N ALA A 21 10.14 -3.89 1.41
CA ALA A 21 10.95 -4.76 0.55
C ALA A 21 11.23 -6.10 1.22
N ALA A 22 11.65 -6.09 2.50
CA ALA A 22 11.87 -7.31 3.26
C ALA A 22 10.59 -8.15 3.37
N GLN A 23 9.44 -7.51 3.60
CA GLN A 23 8.15 -8.20 3.65
C GLN A 23 7.80 -8.89 2.33
N ILE A 24 7.98 -8.20 1.19
CA ILE A 24 7.70 -8.77 -0.14
C ILE A 24 8.65 -9.92 -0.45
N ILE A 25 9.94 -9.80 -0.13
CA ILE A 25 10.94 -10.85 -0.37
C ILE A 25 10.64 -12.10 0.47
N LEU A 26 10.29 -11.91 1.74
CA LEU A 26 10.01 -13.02 2.66
C LEU A 26 8.62 -13.63 2.45
N ASN A 27 7.67 -12.86 1.91
CA ASN A 27 6.32 -13.28 1.60
C ASN A 27 5.84 -12.63 0.29
N PRO A 28 6.13 -13.25 -0.87
CA PRO A 28 5.76 -12.71 -2.18
C PRO A 28 4.26 -12.50 -2.37
N ASP A 29 3.43 -13.27 -1.66
CA ASP A 29 1.96 -13.15 -1.69
C ASP A 29 1.42 -12.20 -0.59
N SER A 30 2.28 -11.35 -0.03
CA SER A 30 1.93 -10.45 1.07
C SER A 30 0.78 -9.51 0.72
N ILE A 31 -0.01 -9.20 1.77
CA ILE A 31 -1.07 -8.20 1.71
C ILE A 31 -0.53 -6.94 2.39
N LEU A 32 -0.39 -5.85 1.64
CA LEU A 32 0.17 -4.59 2.12
C LEU A 32 -0.94 -3.56 2.34
N GLY A 33 -0.99 -2.99 3.55
CA GLY A 33 -1.76 -1.79 3.83
C GLY A 33 -1.00 -0.56 3.35
N LEU A 34 -1.59 0.22 2.43
CA LEU A 34 -0.97 1.39 1.81
C LEU A 34 -1.70 2.68 2.17
N ALA A 35 -0.93 3.75 2.35
CA ALA A 35 -1.43 5.09 2.62
C ALA A 35 -1.16 6.03 1.43
N THR A 36 -1.93 7.12 1.34
CA THR A 36 -1.70 8.20 0.37
C THR A 36 -1.11 9.43 1.06
N GLY A 37 -1.03 10.55 0.32
CA GLY A 37 -0.44 11.80 0.82
C GLY A 37 1.05 11.91 0.53
N SER A 38 1.67 13.02 0.93
CA SER A 38 3.06 13.33 0.59
C SER A 38 4.08 12.49 1.35
N THR A 39 3.78 12.09 2.60
CA THR A 39 4.71 11.34 3.45
C THR A 39 5.20 10.03 2.81
N PRO A 40 4.35 9.14 2.26
CA PRO A 40 4.82 7.88 1.66
C PRO A 40 5.41 8.00 0.25
N VAL A 41 5.40 9.18 -0.39
CA VAL A 41 5.86 9.33 -1.80
C VAL A 41 7.32 8.87 -1.98
N GLY A 42 8.23 9.30 -1.10
CA GLY A 42 9.64 8.88 -1.15
C GLY A 42 9.80 7.37 -0.97
N THR A 43 9.00 6.76 -0.08
CA THR A 43 8.96 5.30 0.10
C THR A 43 8.56 4.58 -1.19
N TYR A 44 7.52 5.06 -1.89
CA TYR A 44 7.09 4.48 -3.16
C TYR A 44 8.14 4.64 -4.26
N GLN A 45 8.81 5.79 -4.34
CA GLN A 45 9.90 6.01 -5.27
C GLN A 45 11.05 5.01 -5.05
N GLU A 46 11.40 4.75 -3.79
CA GLU A 46 12.42 3.75 -3.44
C GLU A 46 12.00 2.33 -3.80
N LEU A 47 10.73 1.96 -3.60
CA LEU A 47 10.20 0.66 -4.02
C LEU A 47 10.25 0.49 -5.54
N ILE A 48 9.84 1.50 -6.31
CA ILE A 48 9.93 1.51 -7.77
C ILE A 48 11.39 1.37 -8.22
N ARG A 49 12.31 2.12 -7.60
CA ARG A 49 13.75 2.05 -7.91
C ARG A 49 14.28 0.62 -7.71
N ARG A 50 13.88 -0.06 -6.63
CA ARG A 50 14.28 -1.43 -6.32
C ARG A 50 13.65 -2.45 -7.28
N TYR A 51 12.39 -2.27 -7.65
CA TYR A 51 11.73 -3.06 -8.70
C TYR A 51 12.47 -2.94 -10.04
N ARG A 52 12.74 -1.72 -10.51
CA ARG A 52 13.49 -1.47 -11.76
C ARG A 52 14.91 -2.04 -11.73
N ALA A 53 15.52 -2.14 -10.55
CA ALA A 53 16.79 -2.82 -10.34
C ALA A 53 16.67 -4.35 -10.22
N GLN A 54 15.51 -4.93 -10.50
CA GLN A 54 15.20 -6.36 -10.43
C GLN A 54 15.41 -6.97 -9.03
N ARG A 55 15.20 -6.17 -7.98
CA ARG A 55 15.34 -6.61 -6.57
C ARG A 55 14.01 -6.90 -5.88
N LEU A 56 12.90 -6.50 -6.49
CA LEU A 56 11.54 -6.72 -5.99
C LEU A 56 10.66 -7.23 -7.12
N ASP A 57 9.65 -8.02 -6.76
CA ASP A 57 8.62 -8.53 -7.65
C ASP A 57 7.27 -8.34 -6.94
N PHE A 58 6.35 -7.62 -7.59
CA PHE A 58 5.02 -7.30 -7.04
C PHE A 58 3.92 -8.18 -7.63
N SER A 59 4.25 -9.14 -8.49
CA SER A 59 3.25 -9.95 -9.22
C SER A 59 2.30 -10.75 -8.31
N GLY A 60 2.79 -11.21 -7.15
CA GLY A 60 1.98 -11.90 -6.12
C GLY A 60 1.38 -10.97 -5.05
N VAL A 61 1.81 -9.71 -5.01
CA VAL A 61 1.44 -8.77 -3.94
C VAL A 61 -0.02 -8.33 -4.10
N ARG A 62 -0.71 -8.20 -2.96
CA ARG A 62 -2.07 -7.64 -2.86
C ARG A 62 -2.04 -6.41 -1.99
N THR A 63 -2.81 -5.38 -2.31
CA THR A 63 -2.79 -4.11 -1.56
C THR A 63 -4.18 -3.68 -1.12
N VAL A 64 -4.28 -3.11 0.07
CA VAL A 64 -5.49 -2.46 0.57
C VAL A 64 -5.12 -1.03 0.98
N ASN A 65 -5.85 -0.03 0.51
CA ASN A 65 -5.66 1.34 0.98
C ASN A 65 -6.56 1.66 2.18
N LEU A 66 -6.14 2.66 2.96
CA LEU A 66 -6.83 3.11 4.15
C LEU A 66 -8.19 3.76 3.85
N ASP A 67 -8.25 4.59 2.82
CA ASP A 67 -9.35 5.52 2.56
C ASP A 67 -9.49 5.88 1.07
N GLU A 68 -10.60 6.55 0.75
CA GLU A 68 -10.89 7.21 -0.53
C GLU A 68 -11.84 8.39 -0.30
N TYR A 69 -11.77 9.42 -1.15
CA TYR A 69 -12.68 10.56 -1.10
C TYR A 69 -14.06 10.22 -1.70
N LEU A 70 -15.12 10.70 -1.04
CA LEU A 70 -16.48 10.53 -1.51
C LEU A 70 -16.81 11.44 -2.70
N GLY A 71 -17.53 10.89 -3.67
CA GLY A 71 -18.00 11.60 -4.85
C GLY A 71 -16.96 11.77 -5.96
N LEU A 72 -15.75 11.24 -5.77
CA LEU A 72 -14.70 11.26 -6.78
C LEU A 72 -14.68 9.96 -7.57
N LYS A 73 -14.57 10.10 -8.89
CA LYS A 73 -14.36 8.95 -9.77
C LYS A 73 -12.90 8.49 -9.70
N PRO A 74 -12.60 7.21 -9.97
CA PRO A 74 -11.25 6.69 -10.10
C PRO A 74 -10.31 7.48 -11.03
N GLU A 75 -10.87 8.12 -12.06
CA GLU A 75 -10.11 8.92 -13.05
C GLU A 75 -9.90 10.37 -12.61
N ASP A 76 -10.52 10.81 -11.50
CA ASP A 76 -10.31 12.15 -10.96
C ASP A 76 -8.91 12.25 -10.35
N SER A 77 -8.16 13.29 -10.74
CA SER A 77 -6.79 13.53 -10.28
C SER A 77 -6.65 13.71 -8.76
N HIS A 78 -7.76 14.01 -8.07
CA HIS A 78 -7.79 14.15 -6.61
C HIS A 78 -8.21 12.86 -5.89
N SER A 79 -8.61 11.80 -6.61
CA SER A 79 -8.91 10.51 -6.00
C SER A 79 -7.64 9.80 -5.55
N TYR A 80 -7.75 9.01 -4.49
CA TYR A 80 -6.65 8.18 -4.01
C TYR A 80 -6.36 7.01 -4.92
N ARG A 81 -7.36 6.51 -5.66
CA ARG A 81 -7.14 5.59 -6.78
C ARG A 81 -6.20 6.19 -7.83
N TYR A 82 -6.48 7.41 -8.32
CA TYR A 82 -5.63 8.07 -9.29
C TYR A 82 -4.21 8.28 -8.73
N PHE A 83 -4.12 8.79 -7.49
CA PHE A 83 -2.83 8.96 -6.81
C PHE A 83 -2.01 7.67 -6.77
N MET A 84 -2.61 6.54 -6.36
CA MET A 84 -1.87 5.28 -6.22
C MET A 84 -1.43 4.71 -7.57
N ASN A 85 -2.25 4.86 -8.60
CA ASN A 85 -1.86 4.46 -9.97
C ASN A 85 -0.64 5.26 -10.42
N GLU A 86 -0.73 6.59 -10.35
CA GLU A 86 0.34 7.50 -10.79
C GLU A 86 1.63 7.38 -9.97
N VAL A 87 1.53 7.19 -8.66
CA VAL A 87 2.68 7.22 -7.74
C VAL A 87 3.33 5.84 -7.59
N LEU A 88 2.58 4.75 -7.78
CA LEU A 88 3.09 3.40 -7.54
C LEU A 88 2.68 2.38 -8.60
N PHE A 89 1.38 2.10 -8.77
CA PHE A 89 0.93 0.88 -9.44
C PHE A 89 1.31 0.83 -10.92
N ASP A 90 1.35 1.97 -11.62
CA ASP A 90 1.73 2.01 -13.04
C ASP A 90 3.24 1.84 -13.29
N HIS A 91 4.04 1.82 -12.22
CA HIS A 91 5.52 1.74 -12.29
C HIS A 91 6.08 0.39 -11.86
N ILE A 92 5.23 -0.56 -11.46
CA ILE A 92 5.58 -1.89 -10.96
C ILE A 92 4.75 -2.96 -11.69
N ASN A 93 5.05 -4.25 -11.48
CA ASN A 93 4.33 -5.36 -12.11
C ASN A 93 3.19 -5.94 -11.26
N ILE A 94 2.55 -5.13 -10.41
CA ILE A 94 1.39 -5.58 -9.65
C ILE A 94 0.20 -5.80 -10.59
N ASP A 95 -0.56 -6.87 -10.38
CA ASP A 95 -1.84 -7.05 -11.09
C ASP A 95 -2.84 -6.00 -10.59
N PRO A 96 -3.44 -5.17 -11.46
CA PRO A 96 -4.44 -4.17 -11.05
C PRO A 96 -5.62 -4.78 -10.26
N SER A 97 -6.00 -6.03 -10.54
CA SER A 97 -7.05 -6.75 -9.81
C SER A 97 -6.67 -7.10 -8.37
N ASN A 98 -5.38 -7.03 -8.03
CA ASN A 98 -4.85 -7.20 -6.68
C ASN A 98 -4.75 -5.87 -5.89
N THR A 99 -5.22 -4.75 -6.47
CA THR A 99 -5.20 -3.43 -5.83
C THR A 99 -6.59 -3.01 -5.37
N TYR A 100 -6.79 -2.95 -4.05
CA TYR A 100 -8.10 -2.69 -3.45
C TYR A 100 -8.12 -1.31 -2.77
N LEU A 101 -9.10 -0.48 -3.15
CA LEU A 101 -9.42 0.80 -2.52
C LEU A 101 -10.93 0.86 -2.24
N PRO A 102 -11.39 1.62 -1.22
CA PRO A 102 -12.82 1.88 -1.04
C PRO A 102 -13.43 2.56 -2.27
N ASP A 103 -14.70 2.28 -2.57
CA ASP A 103 -15.41 2.91 -3.69
C ASP A 103 -15.97 4.28 -3.26
N GLY A 104 -15.30 5.35 -3.68
CA GLY A 104 -15.71 6.74 -3.44
C GLY A 104 -17.05 7.12 -4.09
N MET A 105 -17.55 6.36 -5.06
CA MET A 105 -18.82 6.62 -5.77
C MET A 105 -19.99 5.76 -5.25
N ALA A 106 -19.78 4.99 -4.19
CA ALA A 106 -20.81 4.11 -3.65
C ALA A 106 -22.05 4.89 -3.17
N LYS A 107 -23.23 4.44 -3.60
CA LYS A 107 -24.51 5.03 -3.19
C LYS A 107 -24.89 4.68 -1.75
N ASP A 108 -24.55 3.47 -1.31
CA ASP A 108 -24.72 3.01 0.06
C ASP A 108 -23.34 2.82 0.70
N LEU A 109 -22.90 3.84 1.44
CA LEU A 109 -21.59 3.86 2.08
C LEU A 109 -21.46 2.78 3.16
N GLN A 110 -22.54 2.46 3.85
CA GLN A 110 -22.54 1.45 4.91
C GLN A 110 -22.36 0.05 4.30
N ALA A 111 -23.01 -0.24 3.18
CA ALA A 111 -22.79 -1.47 2.44
C ALA A 111 -21.36 -1.55 1.87
N MET A 112 -20.84 -0.44 1.32
CA MET A 112 -19.47 -0.37 0.79
C MET A 112 -18.43 -0.65 1.88
N CYS A 113 -18.51 0.02 3.04
CA CYS A 113 -17.58 -0.22 4.14
C CYS A 113 -17.63 -1.68 4.63
N ARG A 114 -18.82 -2.26 4.79
CA ARG A 114 -18.94 -3.69 5.16
C ARG A 114 -18.31 -4.62 4.13
N ALA A 115 -18.55 -4.38 2.84
CA ALA A 115 -17.97 -5.19 1.77
C ALA A 115 -16.44 -5.07 1.72
N TYR A 116 -15.90 -3.87 2.00
CA TYR A 116 -14.46 -3.63 2.07
C TYR A 116 -13.81 -4.33 3.28
N ASP A 117 -14.44 -4.24 4.46
CA ASP A 117 -14.00 -4.98 5.65
C ASP A 117 -14.01 -6.50 5.44
N GLU A 118 -15.07 -7.02 4.81
CA GLU A 118 -15.17 -8.44 4.47
C GLU A 118 -14.11 -8.87 3.46
N ARG A 119 -13.78 -8.01 2.48
CA ARG A 119 -12.68 -8.24 1.54
C ARG A 119 -11.35 -8.36 2.28
N ILE A 120 -11.03 -7.42 3.17
CA ILE A 120 -9.80 -7.45 3.97
C ILE A 120 -9.72 -8.76 4.78
N ARG A 121 -10.80 -9.12 5.49
CA ARG A 121 -10.86 -10.37 6.26
C ARG A 121 -10.69 -11.60 5.37
N SER A 122 -11.26 -11.59 4.16
CA SER A 122 -11.10 -12.70 3.22
C SER A 122 -9.64 -12.87 2.79
N LEU A 123 -9.00 -11.78 2.38
CA LEU A 123 -7.59 -11.79 1.98
C LEU A 123 -6.70 -12.34 3.12
N GLN A 124 -6.94 -11.90 4.35
CA GLN A 124 -6.20 -12.37 5.53
C GLN A 124 -6.38 -13.88 5.78
N ARG A 125 -7.58 -14.43 5.56
CA ARG A 125 -7.82 -15.88 5.66
C ARG A 125 -7.10 -16.65 4.56
N ASP A 126 -7.10 -16.12 3.34
CA ASP A 126 -6.45 -16.76 2.19
C ASP A 126 -4.91 -16.76 2.35
N ALA A 127 -4.38 -15.76 3.05
CA ALA A 127 -2.95 -15.62 3.35
C ALA A 127 -2.49 -16.44 4.57
N ALA A 128 -3.25 -17.44 5.04
CA ALA A 128 -2.95 -18.23 6.26
C ALA A 128 -1.72 -19.16 6.13
N GLY A 129 -0.55 -18.58 5.86
CA GLY A 129 0.74 -18.85 6.50
C GLY A 129 1.11 -17.60 7.32
N GLY A 130 0.72 -17.58 8.59
CA GLY A 130 0.56 -16.36 9.40
C GLY A 130 1.74 -15.39 9.43
N VAL A 131 1.44 -14.10 9.20
CA VAL A 131 2.31 -12.98 9.54
C VAL A 131 1.84 -12.40 10.87
N ARG A 132 2.73 -12.27 11.84
CA ARG A 132 2.47 -11.53 13.08
C ARG A 132 2.55 -10.04 12.78
N GLU A 133 1.49 -9.29 13.06
CA GLU A 133 1.50 -7.83 13.01
C GLU A 133 2.65 -7.29 13.88
N ARG A 134 3.58 -6.56 13.26
CA ARG A 134 4.54 -5.70 13.96
C ARG A 134 4.33 -4.29 13.46
N GLU A 135 3.58 -3.50 14.22
CA GLU A 135 3.41 -2.08 13.95
C GLU A 135 4.76 -1.35 14.13
N HIS A 136 5.25 -0.76 13.05
CA HIS A 136 6.42 0.11 13.05
C HIS A 136 5.99 1.49 12.59
N ALA A 137 6.28 2.50 13.40
CA ALA A 137 6.10 3.90 13.02
C ALA A 137 7.49 4.53 12.85
N ILE A 138 7.73 5.10 11.67
CA ILE A 138 8.99 5.73 11.30
C ILE A 138 8.68 7.21 11.09
N TYR A 139 9.44 8.08 11.77
CA TYR A 139 9.23 9.53 11.74
C TYR A 139 10.54 10.22 11.34
N PRO A 140 10.47 11.34 10.60
CA PRO A 140 11.63 12.19 10.40
C PRO A 140 11.96 12.91 11.73
N ALA A 141 13.25 13.19 11.95
CA ALA A 141 13.71 13.99 13.09
C ALA A 141 13.26 15.46 13.01
#